data_AF-A0A9X1R5Z0-F1
#
_entry.id   AF-A0A9X1R5Z0-F1
#
_cell.length_a   1.000
_cell.length_b   1.000
_cell.length_c   1.000
_cell.angle_alpha   90.00
_cell.angle_beta   90.00
_cell.angle_gamma   90.00
#
_symmetry.space_group_name_H-M   'P 1'
#
loop_
_entity.id
_entity.type
_entity.pdbx_description
1 polymer ?
#
loop_
_entity_poly.entity_id
_entity_poly.type
_entity_poly.pdbx_seq_one_letter_code
_entity_poly.pdbx_strand_id
1 'polypeptide(L)'
;MPDARDGAPGSDGLRPPALGLLLAEARSLFEFNASVLLSPLLMRAPRGDGHPVLALPGFLASDLSMAPMRRYLGGLGYEAHAWRMGRNLGGLARMREALRARLTEIHAATGRKVSLVGWSLGGVYARDLALQAPELVRYVITLGSPFANDVRATNATALYEALSGERVEDFAELREAIAGDLKVPATSIYSRADGVVNWRTCLLRPSERAENLEVYFASHIGLGVNPAALWAVADRLAQPEGEFWPFDRAGPFAIAYAPPERAISA
;
A
#
# COMPACT_ATOMS: atom_id res chain seq x y z
N MET A 1 -9.41 -22.27 48.40
CA MET A 1 -9.49 -20.84 48.01
C MET A 1 -8.38 -20.11 48.75
N PRO A 2 -7.54 -19.31 48.09
CA PRO A 2 -7.81 -18.49 46.89
C PRO A 2 -7.16 -19.09 45.63
N ASP A 3 -7.87 -19.32 44.52
CA ASP A 3 -8.31 -18.40 43.44
C ASP A 3 -7.15 -17.63 42.79
N ALA A 4 -6.39 -18.34 41.95
CA ALA A 4 -5.49 -17.77 40.96
C ALA A 4 -6.34 -17.31 39.76
N ARG A 5 -6.66 -16.02 39.72
CA ARG A 5 -7.14 -15.37 38.49
C ARG A 5 -5.92 -14.84 37.76
N ASP A 6 -5.42 -15.65 36.84
CA ASP A 6 -4.59 -15.17 35.75
C ASP A 6 -5.39 -14.13 34.96
N GLY A 7 -5.00 -12.88 35.10
CA GLY A 7 -5.49 -11.79 34.26
C GLY A 7 -5.04 -12.04 32.84
N ALA A 8 -6.01 -12.32 31.96
CA ALA A 8 -5.79 -12.27 30.51
C ALA A 8 -5.13 -10.92 30.13
N PRO A 9 -4.12 -10.90 29.25
CA PRO A 9 -3.57 -9.65 28.76
C PRO A 9 -4.69 -8.89 28.03
N GLY A 10 -4.97 -7.68 28.53
CA GLY A 10 -6.08 -6.85 28.11
C GLY A 10 -6.06 -6.54 26.61
N SER A 11 -7.26 -6.50 26.05
CA SER A 11 -7.58 -5.91 24.76
C SER A 11 -7.32 -4.40 24.77
N ASP A 12 -6.05 -3.99 24.75
CA ASP A 12 -5.70 -2.60 24.47
C ASP A 12 -5.79 -2.38 22.96
N GLY A 13 -6.87 -1.70 22.54
CA GLY A 13 -7.08 -1.33 21.14
C GLY A 13 -5.90 -0.55 20.57
N LEU A 14 -5.58 -0.78 19.29
CA LEU A 14 -4.51 -0.04 18.61
C LEU A 14 -4.81 1.46 18.62
N ARG A 15 -3.81 2.27 18.95
CA ARG A 15 -3.92 3.74 18.99
C ARG A 15 -3.34 4.37 17.73
N PRO A 16 -3.85 5.54 17.30
CA PRO A 16 -3.24 6.29 16.21
C PRO A 16 -1.79 6.69 16.54
N PRO A 17 -0.96 6.97 15.51
CA PRO A 17 0.40 7.45 15.73
C PRO A 17 0.44 8.75 16.56
N ALA A 18 1.53 8.92 17.32
CA ALA A 18 1.72 10.10 18.14
C ALA A 18 1.72 11.40 17.30
N LEU A 19 1.19 12.49 17.86
CA LEU A 19 1.06 13.77 17.17
C LEU A 19 2.40 14.31 16.63
N GLY A 20 3.52 14.04 17.33
CA GLY A 20 4.85 14.41 16.85
C GLY A 20 5.23 13.73 15.53
N LEU A 21 4.80 12.48 15.29
CA LEU A 21 5.00 11.80 14.01
C LEU A 21 4.09 12.38 12.92
N LEU A 22 2.84 12.74 13.26
CA LEU A 22 1.93 13.41 12.32
C LEU A 22 2.52 14.75 11.83
N LEU A 23 3.05 15.57 12.74
CA LEU A 23 3.73 16.82 12.37
C LEU A 23 5.00 16.58 11.53
N ALA A 24 5.69 15.48 11.79
CA ALA A 24 6.88 15.10 11.03
C ALA A 24 6.57 14.70 9.57
N GLU A 25 5.31 14.51 9.18
CA GLU A 25 4.91 14.25 7.78
C GLU A 25 5.32 15.38 6.81
N ALA A 26 5.59 16.60 7.31
CA ALA A 26 6.19 17.69 6.53
C ALA A 26 7.52 17.30 5.89
N ARG A 27 8.22 16.28 6.43
CA ARG A 27 9.47 15.76 5.86
C ARG A 27 9.29 15.06 4.51
N SER A 28 8.06 14.72 4.13
CA SER A 28 7.75 14.18 2.79
C SER A 28 8.23 15.07 1.63
N LEU A 29 8.35 16.39 1.86
CA LEU A 29 8.97 17.31 0.89
C LEU A 29 10.45 16.98 0.66
N PHE A 30 11.19 16.64 1.71
CA PHE A 30 12.58 16.20 1.60
C PHE A 30 12.68 14.82 0.94
N GLU A 31 11.74 13.91 1.22
CA GLU A 31 11.68 12.60 0.57
C GLU A 31 11.44 12.72 -0.94
N PHE A 32 10.55 13.61 -1.36
CA PHE A 32 10.35 13.93 -2.78
C PHE A 32 11.62 14.50 -3.42
N ASN A 33 12.26 15.48 -2.78
CA ASN A 33 13.50 16.08 -3.27
C ASN A 33 14.64 15.05 -3.37
N ALA A 34 14.73 14.13 -2.40
CA ALA A 34 15.70 13.05 -2.43
C ALA A 34 15.47 12.12 -3.63
N SER A 35 14.22 11.83 -4.00
CA SER A 35 13.91 11.05 -5.21
C SER A 35 14.25 11.77 -6.50
N VAL A 36 14.05 13.09 -6.56
CA VAL A 36 14.51 13.89 -7.71
C VAL A 36 16.03 13.83 -7.83
N LEU A 37 16.75 14.03 -6.72
CA LEU A 37 18.22 13.96 -6.67
C LEU A 37 18.75 12.57 -7.04
N LEU A 38 18.12 11.51 -6.52
CA LEU A 38 18.49 10.12 -6.76
C LEU A 38 17.85 9.54 -8.03
N SER A 39 17.22 10.36 -8.87
CA SER A 39 16.55 9.88 -10.08
C SER A 39 17.48 9.09 -11.03
N PRO A 40 18.76 9.44 -11.27
CA PRO A 40 19.62 8.61 -12.13
C PRO A 40 19.87 7.22 -11.54
N LEU A 41 19.91 7.12 -10.20
CA LEU A 41 20.03 5.84 -9.51
C LEU A 41 18.73 5.06 -9.61
N LEU A 42 17.58 5.68 -9.33
CA LEU A 42 16.25 5.06 -9.43
C LEU A 42 15.96 4.52 -10.83
N MET A 43 16.43 5.20 -11.88
CA MET A 43 16.28 4.72 -13.26
C MET A 43 17.09 3.47 -13.59
N ARG A 44 17.95 2.99 -12.68
CA ARG A 44 18.65 1.70 -12.75
C ARG A 44 17.90 0.56 -12.06
N ALA A 45 16.74 0.83 -11.48
CA ALA A 45 15.90 -0.20 -10.90
C ALA A 45 15.47 -1.24 -11.96
N PRO A 46 15.06 -2.45 -11.54
CA PRO A 46 14.53 -3.46 -12.44
C PRO A 46 13.44 -2.89 -13.37
N ARG A 47 13.51 -3.28 -14.65
CA ARG A 47 12.63 -2.74 -15.69
C ARG A 47 11.36 -3.57 -15.85
N GLY A 48 10.30 -2.91 -16.30
CA GLY A 48 9.04 -3.55 -16.65
C GLY A 48 9.09 -4.26 -17.99
N ASP A 49 8.22 -5.27 -18.13
CA ASP A 49 7.96 -5.99 -19.39
C ASP A 49 6.83 -5.33 -20.22
N GLY A 50 6.48 -4.06 -19.94
CA GLY A 50 5.38 -3.34 -20.57
C GLY A 50 3.99 -3.59 -19.98
N HIS A 51 3.82 -4.34 -18.89
CA HIS A 51 2.48 -4.61 -18.36
C HIS A 51 1.82 -3.38 -17.75
N PRO A 52 0.47 -3.35 -17.70
CA PRO A 52 -0.26 -2.26 -17.09
C PRO A 52 -0.13 -2.22 -15.56
N VAL A 53 0.05 -1.02 -15.04
CA VAL A 53 0.08 -0.74 -13.59
C VAL A 53 -0.96 0.33 -13.26
N LEU A 54 -1.96 0.00 -12.44
CA LEU A 54 -2.96 0.97 -11.97
C LEU A 54 -2.50 1.59 -10.64
N ALA A 55 -2.29 2.91 -10.65
CA ALA A 55 -1.93 3.68 -9.48
C ALA A 55 -3.17 4.24 -8.76
N LEU A 56 -3.35 3.89 -7.49
CA LEU A 56 -4.51 4.24 -6.67
C LEU A 56 -4.12 5.24 -5.56
N PRO A 57 -4.67 6.47 -5.55
CA PRO A 57 -4.30 7.51 -4.59
C PRO A 57 -4.90 7.30 -3.19
N GLY A 58 -4.23 7.86 -2.18
CA GLY A 58 -4.72 7.94 -0.81
C GLY A 58 -5.90 8.90 -0.63
N PHE A 59 -6.47 8.94 0.58
CA PHE A 59 -7.56 9.85 0.93
C PHE A 59 -7.13 11.32 0.74
N LEU A 60 -8.04 12.16 0.23
CA LEU A 60 -7.85 13.55 -0.24
C LEU A 60 -6.88 13.74 -1.40
N ALA A 61 -6.20 12.69 -1.85
CA ALA A 61 -5.23 12.74 -2.93
C ALA A 61 -5.91 12.51 -4.30
N SER A 62 -5.15 12.57 -5.40
CA SER A 62 -5.70 12.47 -6.76
C SER A 62 -4.70 11.89 -7.74
N ASP A 63 -5.05 11.88 -9.03
CA ASP A 63 -4.09 11.49 -10.07
C ASP A 63 -2.84 12.37 -10.08
N LEU A 64 -2.94 13.65 -9.69
CA LEU A 64 -1.79 14.55 -9.69
C LEU A 64 -0.75 14.14 -8.65
N SER A 65 -1.17 13.74 -7.45
CA SER A 65 -0.25 13.28 -6.41
C SER A 65 0.45 11.97 -6.77
N MET A 66 -0.20 11.12 -7.57
CA MET A 66 0.38 9.86 -8.05
C MET A 66 1.13 10.02 -9.38
N ALA A 67 1.18 11.22 -9.97
CA ALA A 67 1.87 11.46 -11.24
C ALA A 67 3.38 11.20 -11.19
N PRO A 68 4.12 11.55 -10.12
CA PRO A 68 5.55 11.22 -10.01
C PRO A 68 5.80 9.71 -10.08
N MET A 69 5.03 8.92 -9.32
CA MET A 69 5.08 7.46 -9.35
C MET A 69 4.82 6.93 -10.77
N ARG A 70 3.72 7.37 -11.41
CA ARG A 70 3.41 6.91 -12.78
C ARG A 70 4.48 7.29 -13.79
N ARG A 71 5.08 8.48 -13.69
CA ARG A 71 6.16 8.91 -14.58
C ARG A 71 7.43 8.07 -14.39
N TYR A 72 7.78 7.79 -13.14
CA TYR A 72 8.90 6.92 -12.79
C TYR A 72 8.70 5.51 -13.38
N LEU A 73 7.53 4.89 -13.13
CA LEU A 73 7.19 3.59 -13.68
C LEU A 73 7.16 3.59 -15.22
N GLY A 74 6.64 4.64 -15.84
CA GLY A 74 6.70 4.81 -17.30
C GLY A 74 8.14 4.84 -17.83
N GLY A 75 9.06 5.51 -17.12
CA GLY A 75 10.48 5.51 -17.46
C GLY A 75 11.15 4.13 -17.34
N LEU A 76 10.67 3.29 -16.43
CA LEU A 76 11.13 1.90 -16.27
C LEU A 76 10.50 0.92 -17.26
N GLY A 77 9.55 1.37 -18.09
CA GLY A 77 8.93 0.55 -19.13
C GLY A 77 7.62 -0.12 -18.72
N TYR A 78 6.91 0.40 -17.71
CA TYR A 78 5.55 -0.02 -17.37
C TYR A 78 4.49 0.85 -18.07
N GLU A 79 3.32 0.28 -18.37
CA GLU A 79 2.17 1.07 -18.82
C GLU A 79 1.38 1.58 -17.60
N ALA A 80 1.80 2.73 -17.06
CA ALA A 80 1.24 3.25 -15.82
C ALA A 80 -0.07 4.03 -16.04
N HIS A 81 -1.17 3.56 -15.45
CA HIS A 81 -2.51 4.13 -15.56
C HIS A 81 -2.93 4.90 -14.30
N ALA A 82 -3.66 5.98 -14.56
CA ALA A 82 -4.39 6.78 -13.58
C ALA A 82 -5.71 6.11 -13.16
N TRP A 83 -6.20 6.45 -11.95
CA TRP A 83 -7.49 5.98 -11.44
C TRP A 83 -8.70 6.69 -12.07
N ARG A 84 -8.53 7.95 -12.54
CA ARG A 84 -9.52 8.77 -13.25
C ARG A 84 -10.83 9.08 -12.50
N MET A 85 -10.80 9.11 -11.17
CA MET A 85 -11.99 9.40 -10.33
C MET A 85 -11.92 10.77 -9.63
N GLY A 86 -11.03 11.65 -10.09
CA GLY A 86 -10.83 12.96 -9.49
C GLY A 86 -10.07 12.89 -8.17
N ARG A 87 -10.63 13.50 -7.12
CA ARG A 87 -10.07 13.49 -5.76
C ARG A 87 -10.68 12.37 -4.94
N ASN A 88 -9.86 11.66 -4.18
CA ASN A 88 -10.29 10.58 -3.31
C ASN A 88 -10.98 11.12 -2.05
N LEU A 89 -12.30 11.10 -2.07
CA LEU A 89 -13.13 11.49 -0.92
C LEU A 89 -13.52 10.28 -0.04
N GLY A 90 -12.89 9.13 -0.26
CA GLY A 90 -13.26 7.89 0.40
C GLY A 90 -14.53 7.27 -0.15
N GLY A 91 -15.05 6.28 0.58
CA GLY A 91 -16.22 5.50 0.18
C GLY A 91 -15.78 4.18 -0.43
N LEU A 92 -15.63 3.15 0.39
CA LEU A 92 -15.23 1.84 -0.05
C LEU A 92 -16.34 1.18 -0.86
N ALA A 93 -17.55 1.13 -0.32
CA ALA A 93 -18.68 0.51 -1.02
C ALA A 93 -19.04 1.30 -2.28
N ARG A 94 -19.08 2.64 -2.17
CA ARG A 94 -19.40 3.53 -3.29
C ARG A 94 -18.44 3.39 -4.47
N MET A 95 -17.14 3.19 -4.22
CA MET A 95 -16.13 3.14 -5.29
C MET A 95 -15.94 1.77 -5.93
N ARG A 96 -16.49 0.68 -5.37
CA ARG A 96 -16.26 -0.70 -5.84
C ARG A 96 -16.51 -0.86 -7.34
N GLU A 97 -17.70 -0.46 -7.79
CA GLU A 97 -18.12 -0.65 -9.17
C GLU A 97 -17.26 0.16 -10.14
N ALA A 98 -17.03 1.45 -9.83
CA ALA A 98 -16.20 2.33 -10.64
C ALA A 98 -14.76 1.82 -10.75
N LEU A 99 -14.19 1.31 -9.66
CA LEU A 99 -12.84 0.75 -9.64
C LEU A 99 -12.76 -0.55 -10.43
N ARG A 100 -13.77 -1.42 -10.31
CA ARG A 100 -13.85 -2.67 -11.09
C ARG A 100 -13.97 -2.37 -12.58
N ALA A 101 -14.78 -1.38 -12.96
CA ALA A 101 -14.91 -0.92 -14.34
C ALA A 101 -13.57 -0.40 -14.87
N ARG A 102 -12.85 0.40 -14.08
CA ARG A 102 -11.53 0.93 -14.46
C ARG A 102 -10.49 -0.18 -14.66
N LEU A 103 -10.46 -1.17 -13.77
CA LEU A 103 -9.60 -2.35 -13.90
C LEU A 103 -9.91 -3.14 -15.18
N THR A 104 -11.21 -3.37 -15.44
CA THR A 104 -11.68 -4.09 -16.62
C THR A 104 -11.34 -3.36 -17.92
N GLU A 105 -11.48 -2.03 -17.94
CA GLU A 105 -11.12 -1.19 -19.08
C GLU A 105 -9.63 -1.33 -19.43
N ILE A 106 -8.75 -1.25 -18.43
CA ILE A 106 -7.29 -1.39 -18.63
C ILE A 106 -6.96 -2.80 -19.12
N HIS A 107 -7.55 -3.82 -18.51
CA HIS A 107 -7.34 -5.20 -18.92
C HIS A 107 -7.79 -5.44 -20.37
N ALA A 108 -8.98 -4.95 -20.75
CA ALA A 108 -9.51 -5.10 -22.10
C ALA A 108 -8.67 -4.35 -23.15
N ALA A 109 -8.15 -3.17 -22.82
CA ALA A 109 -7.32 -2.38 -23.72
C ALA A 109 -5.93 -2.98 -23.96
N THR A 110 -5.35 -3.60 -22.94
CA THR A 110 -3.97 -4.12 -23.00
C THR A 110 -3.88 -5.62 -23.27
N GLY A 111 -4.96 -6.38 -22.99
CA GLY A 111 -4.97 -7.83 -23.03
C GLY A 111 -4.15 -8.50 -21.92
N ARG A 112 -3.70 -7.74 -20.91
CA ARG A 112 -2.77 -8.21 -19.86
C ARG A 112 -3.38 -8.02 -18.47
N LYS A 113 -2.98 -8.85 -17.50
CA LYS A 113 -3.32 -8.62 -16.10
C LYS A 113 -2.66 -7.34 -15.58
N VAL A 114 -3.34 -6.66 -14.66
CA VAL A 114 -2.95 -5.34 -14.16
C VAL A 114 -2.31 -5.47 -12.78
N SER A 115 -1.12 -4.90 -12.61
CA SER A 115 -0.52 -4.73 -11.28
C SER A 115 -1.15 -3.51 -10.60
N LEU A 116 -1.46 -3.62 -9.32
CA LEU A 116 -2.11 -2.55 -8.55
C LEU A 116 -1.11 -1.95 -7.57
N VAL A 117 -0.89 -0.64 -7.63
CA VAL A 117 -0.07 0.09 -6.66
C VAL A 117 -0.96 1.10 -5.94
N GLY A 118 -1.26 0.81 -4.68
CA GLY A 118 -2.13 1.64 -3.87
C GLY A 118 -1.40 2.29 -2.71
N TRP A 119 -1.56 3.60 -2.55
CA TRP A 119 -1.03 4.35 -1.41
C TRP A 119 -2.14 4.69 -0.43
N SER A 120 -1.91 4.46 0.87
CA SER A 120 -2.88 4.73 1.92
C SER A 120 -4.22 4.05 1.61
N LEU A 121 -5.35 4.77 1.63
CA LEU A 121 -6.66 4.25 1.23
C LEU A 121 -6.68 3.61 -0.17
N GLY A 122 -5.84 4.07 -1.10
CA GLY A 122 -5.72 3.47 -2.42
C GLY A 122 -5.26 2.01 -2.38
N GLY A 123 -4.51 1.59 -1.36
CA GLY A 123 -4.15 0.18 -1.17
C GLY A 123 -5.29 -0.67 -0.62
N VAL A 124 -6.23 -0.10 0.14
CA VAL A 124 -7.47 -0.78 0.53
C VAL A 124 -8.29 -1.10 -0.73
N TYR A 125 -8.41 -0.13 -1.64
CA TYR A 125 -9.03 -0.33 -2.95
C TYR A 125 -8.30 -1.36 -3.81
N ALA A 126 -6.97 -1.37 -3.80
CA ALA A 126 -6.17 -2.34 -4.55
C ALA A 126 -6.45 -3.78 -4.09
N ARG A 127 -6.48 -4.00 -2.77
CA ARG A 127 -6.79 -5.30 -2.18
C ARG A 127 -8.21 -5.74 -2.48
N ASP A 128 -9.16 -4.81 -2.36
CA ASP A 128 -10.56 -5.08 -2.70
C ASP A 128 -10.74 -5.49 -4.18
N LEU A 129 -10.07 -4.81 -5.11
CA LEU A 129 -10.06 -5.19 -6.52
C LEU A 129 -9.50 -6.61 -6.75
N ALA A 130 -8.44 -6.97 -6.03
CA ALA A 130 -7.85 -8.30 -6.11
C ALA A 130 -8.75 -9.40 -5.53
N LEU A 131 -9.63 -9.07 -4.58
CA LEU A 131 -10.68 -9.99 -4.12
C LEU A 131 -11.81 -10.12 -5.13
N GLN A 132 -12.21 -9.00 -5.73
CA GLN A 132 -13.32 -8.95 -6.69
C GLN A 132 -12.99 -9.64 -8.02
N ALA A 133 -11.75 -9.51 -8.51
CA ALA A 133 -11.34 -9.93 -9.85
C ALA A 133 -9.88 -10.43 -9.88
N PRO A 134 -9.52 -11.48 -9.11
CA PRO A 134 -8.15 -11.99 -9.05
C PRO A 134 -7.59 -12.42 -10.42
N GLU A 135 -8.46 -12.81 -11.36
CA GLU A 135 -8.11 -13.16 -12.73
C GLU A 135 -7.61 -11.97 -13.56
N LEU A 136 -7.97 -10.75 -13.19
CA LEU A 136 -7.55 -9.51 -13.86
C LEU A 136 -6.31 -8.88 -13.21
N VAL A 137 -5.93 -9.33 -12.01
CA VAL A 137 -4.86 -8.73 -11.21
C VAL A 137 -3.59 -9.57 -11.30
N ARG A 138 -2.46 -8.91 -11.59
CA ARG A 138 -1.14 -9.53 -11.65
C ARG A 138 -0.46 -9.57 -10.28
N TYR A 139 -0.44 -8.42 -9.60
CA TYR A 139 0.32 -8.21 -8.37
C TYR A 139 -0.32 -7.05 -7.58
N VAL A 140 -0.32 -7.10 -6.25
CA VAL A 140 -0.77 -6.00 -5.38
C VAL A 140 0.40 -5.44 -4.57
N ILE A 141 0.65 -4.14 -4.69
CA ILE A 141 1.61 -3.42 -3.85
C ILE A 141 0.86 -2.35 -3.08
N THR A 142 1.02 -2.35 -1.75
CA THR A 142 0.43 -1.34 -0.88
C THR A 142 1.51 -0.50 -0.21
N LEU A 143 1.27 0.80 -0.05
CA LEU A 143 2.19 1.76 0.54
C LEU A 143 1.49 2.42 1.75
N GLY A 144 1.87 2.04 2.97
CA GLY A 144 1.28 2.61 4.20
C GLY A 144 -0.25 2.48 4.26
N SER A 145 -0.81 1.36 3.79
CA SER A 145 -2.26 1.20 3.63
C SER A 145 -2.89 0.52 4.85
N PRO A 146 -3.87 1.13 5.53
CA PRO A 146 -4.49 0.56 6.73
C PRO A 146 -5.63 -0.40 6.38
N PHE A 147 -5.30 -1.67 6.09
CA PHE A 147 -6.29 -2.68 5.67
C PHE A 147 -6.52 -3.80 6.68
N ALA A 148 -5.65 -3.96 7.68
CA ALA A 148 -5.70 -5.00 8.69
C ALA A 148 -5.87 -4.42 10.11
N ASN A 149 -6.21 -5.28 11.08
CA ASN A 149 -6.40 -4.92 12.49
C ASN A 149 -7.42 -3.77 12.69
N ASP A 150 -7.33 -3.04 13.81
CA ASP A 150 -8.18 -1.87 14.06
C ASP A 150 -7.74 -0.70 13.17
N VAL A 151 -8.33 -0.60 11.98
CA VAL A 151 -8.05 0.46 11.01
C VAL A 151 -8.42 1.86 11.50
N ARG A 152 -9.15 1.98 12.63
CA ARG A 152 -9.46 3.28 13.27
C ARG A 152 -8.26 3.85 14.01
N ALA A 153 -7.17 3.08 14.15
CA ALA A 153 -5.88 3.55 14.64
C ALA A 153 -5.17 4.47 13.62
N THR A 154 -5.87 5.51 13.16
CA THR A 154 -5.42 6.54 12.23
C THR A 154 -5.87 7.91 12.71
N ASN A 155 -5.05 8.93 12.45
CA ASN A 155 -5.40 10.32 12.74
C ASN A 155 -6.47 10.88 11.77
N ALA A 156 -6.92 10.10 10.79
CA ALA A 156 -7.82 10.53 9.72
C ALA A 156 -9.28 10.03 9.85
N THR A 157 -9.64 9.20 10.84
CA THR A 157 -10.94 8.49 10.89
C THR A 157 -12.13 9.45 10.83
N ALA A 158 -12.17 10.46 11.70
CA ALA A 158 -13.30 11.39 11.76
C ALA A 158 -13.48 12.18 10.45
N LEU A 159 -12.37 12.59 9.82
CA LEU A 159 -12.42 13.30 8.55
C LEU A 159 -12.85 12.37 7.40
N TYR A 160 -12.41 11.11 7.44
CA TYR A 160 -12.82 10.09 6.48
C TYR A 160 -14.33 9.86 6.52
N GLU A 161 -14.90 9.62 7.69
CA GLU A 161 -16.34 9.36 7.83
C GLU A 161 -17.17 10.58 7.41
N ALA A 162 -16.73 11.78 7.78
CA ALA A 162 -17.39 13.02 7.42
C ALA A 162 -17.43 13.28 5.89
N LEU A 163 -16.36 12.95 5.16
CA LEU A 163 -16.27 13.21 3.72
C LEU A 163 -16.76 12.04 2.86
N SER A 164 -16.60 10.81 3.33
CA SER A 164 -17.07 9.63 2.60
C SER A 164 -18.56 9.37 2.80
N GLY A 165 -19.11 9.81 3.94
CA GLY A 165 -20.48 9.46 4.37
C GLY A 165 -20.62 7.99 4.79
N GLU A 166 -19.52 7.25 4.87
CA GLU A 166 -19.46 5.83 5.24
C GLU A 166 -18.79 5.69 6.60
N ARG A 167 -19.43 5.00 7.54
CA ARG A 167 -18.78 4.66 8.81
C ARG A 167 -17.92 3.42 8.65
N VAL A 168 -16.81 3.38 9.37
CA VAL A 168 -15.84 2.29 9.29
C VAL A 168 -16.41 0.96 9.80
N GLU A 169 -17.43 1.00 10.66
CA GLU A 169 -18.14 -0.16 11.20
C GLU A 169 -19.17 -0.78 10.25
N ASP A 170 -19.70 -0.01 9.30
CA ASP A 170 -20.82 -0.45 8.45
C ASP A 170 -20.41 -1.55 7.44
N PHE A 171 -19.10 -1.82 7.32
CA PHE A 171 -18.52 -2.75 6.35
C PHE A 171 -17.57 -3.78 6.98
N ALA A 172 -17.90 -4.27 8.19
CA ALA A 172 -17.05 -5.19 8.94
C ALA A 172 -16.64 -6.45 8.16
N GLU A 173 -17.59 -7.17 7.57
CA GLU A 173 -17.32 -8.39 6.78
C GLU A 173 -16.42 -8.11 5.57
N LEU A 174 -16.69 -7.01 4.87
CA LEU A 174 -15.88 -6.59 3.74
C LEU A 174 -14.45 -6.24 4.16
N ARG A 175 -14.29 -5.58 5.31
CA ARG A 175 -12.97 -5.25 5.86
C ARG A 175 -12.21 -6.50 6.30
N GLU A 176 -12.88 -7.49 6.89
CA GLU A 176 -12.27 -8.79 7.18
C GLU A 176 -11.78 -9.48 5.91
N ALA A 177 -12.61 -9.47 4.85
CA ALA A 177 -12.20 -10.01 3.56
C ALA A 177 -10.97 -9.27 3.01
N ILE A 178 -10.98 -7.93 3.04
CA ILE A 178 -9.85 -7.09 2.63
C ILE A 178 -8.61 -7.32 3.50
N ALA A 179 -8.74 -7.63 4.79
CA ALA A 179 -7.61 -7.94 5.66
C ALA A 179 -7.01 -9.33 5.38
N GLY A 180 -7.80 -10.25 4.81
CA GLY A 180 -7.43 -11.64 4.57
C GLY A 180 -6.40 -11.87 3.46
N ASP A 181 -6.08 -13.14 3.22
CA ASP A 181 -5.07 -13.55 2.25
C ASP A 181 -5.56 -13.34 0.80
N LEU A 182 -4.68 -12.85 -0.08
CA LEU A 182 -4.98 -12.65 -1.50
C LEU A 182 -4.57 -13.87 -2.33
N LYS A 183 -5.32 -14.17 -3.39
CA LYS A 183 -4.98 -15.24 -4.34
C LYS A 183 -3.80 -14.88 -5.26
N VAL A 184 -3.46 -13.60 -5.35
CA VAL A 184 -2.38 -13.05 -6.17
C VAL A 184 -1.20 -12.61 -5.30
N PRO A 185 0.02 -12.53 -5.87
CA PRO A 185 1.17 -11.97 -5.17
C PRO A 185 0.91 -10.59 -4.56
N ALA A 186 1.39 -10.38 -3.34
CA ALA A 186 1.18 -9.14 -2.59
C ALA A 186 2.41 -8.70 -1.79
N THR A 187 2.75 -7.41 -1.87
CA THR A 187 3.77 -6.81 -1.02
C THR A 187 3.19 -5.61 -0.29
N SER A 188 3.33 -5.57 1.04
CA SER A 188 3.02 -4.37 1.82
C SER A 188 4.29 -3.63 2.19
N ILE A 189 4.43 -2.40 1.73
CA ILE A 189 5.53 -1.51 2.08
C ILE A 189 5.03 -0.53 3.12
N TYR A 190 5.67 -0.50 4.28
CA TYR A 190 5.24 0.31 5.42
C TYR A 190 6.42 0.98 6.12
N SER A 191 6.15 1.89 7.04
CA SER A 191 7.17 2.50 7.91
C SER A 191 6.64 2.59 9.33
N ARG A 192 7.47 2.25 10.32
CA ARG A 192 7.13 2.49 11.74
C ARG A 192 7.14 3.97 12.11
N ALA A 193 7.72 4.81 11.25
CA ALA A 193 7.75 6.26 11.41
C ALA A 193 6.56 6.97 10.74
N ASP A 194 5.58 6.22 10.24
CA ASP A 194 4.32 6.73 9.69
C ASP A 194 3.53 7.51 10.76
N GLY A 195 3.20 8.77 10.47
CA GLY A 195 2.48 9.66 11.37
C GLY A 195 0.96 9.68 11.17
N VAL A 196 0.44 9.03 10.13
CA VAL A 196 -0.98 9.08 9.77
C VAL A 196 -1.68 7.79 10.21
N VAL A 197 -1.12 6.63 9.87
CA VAL A 197 -1.70 5.32 10.18
C VAL A 197 -0.78 4.52 11.09
N ASN A 198 -1.36 3.73 12.00
CA ASN A 198 -0.58 2.79 12.78
C ASN A 198 -0.06 1.67 11.85
N TRP A 199 1.26 1.54 11.70
CA TRP A 199 1.90 0.59 10.80
C TRP A 199 1.43 -0.86 10.96
N ARG A 200 0.97 -1.27 12.15
CA ARG A 200 0.42 -2.61 12.38
C ARG A 200 -0.85 -2.87 11.57
N THR A 201 -1.55 -1.83 11.13
CA THR A 201 -2.72 -1.94 10.25
C THR A 201 -2.34 -2.19 8.79
N CYS A 202 -1.05 -2.15 8.45
CA CYS A 202 -0.53 -2.36 7.10
C CYS A 202 0.03 -3.77 6.88
N LEU A 203 0.02 -4.64 7.90
CA LEU A 203 0.72 -5.92 7.83
C LEU A 203 -0.14 -6.99 7.14
N LEU A 204 0.44 -7.61 6.12
CA LEU A 204 0.00 -8.88 5.57
C LEU A 204 0.40 -10.01 6.52
N ARG A 205 -0.35 -11.12 6.46
CA ARG A 205 0.16 -12.41 6.92
C ARG A 205 1.20 -12.90 5.91
N PRO A 206 2.47 -13.14 6.30
CA PRO A 206 3.47 -13.66 5.38
C PRO A 206 3.07 -15.04 4.84
N SER A 207 3.32 -15.28 3.54
CA SER A 207 3.06 -16.56 2.87
C SER A 207 4.00 -16.74 1.68
N GLU A 208 3.84 -17.84 0.93
CA GLU A 208 4.56 -18.10 -0.32
C GLU A 208 4.32 -17.04 -1.42
N ARG A 209 3.36 -16.13 -1.22
CA ARG A 209 3.02 -15.05 -2.18
C ARG A 209 2.79 -13.70 -1.51
N ALA A 210 3.11 -13.57 -0.22
CA ALA A 210 2.85 -12.34 0.54
C ALA A 210 4.02 -12.00 1.46
N GLU A 211 4.48 -10.74 1.44
CA GLU A 211 5.54 -10.25 2.32
C GLU A 211 5.30 -8.81 2.79
N ASN A 212 5.88 -8.48 3.94
CA ASN A 212 5.96 -7.12 4.45
C ASN A 212 7.39 -6.57 4.28
N LEU A 213 7.50 -5.31 3.84
CA LEU A 213 8.74 -4.58 3.69
C LEU A 213 8.67 -3.28 4.47
N GLU A 214 9.40 -3.21 5.59
CA GLU A 214 9.57 -1.97 6.33
C GLU A 214 10.65 -1.11 5.68
N VAL A 215 10.30 0.13 5.33
CA VAL A 215 11.22 1.20 4.94
C VAL A 215 11.45 2.11 6.14
N TYR A 216 12.70 2.21 6.57
CA TYR A 216 13.07 3.04 7.70
C TYR A 216 12.87 4.52 7.41
N PHE A 217 12.39 5.24 8.43
CA PHE A 217 12.26 6.70 8.47
C PHE A 217 11.40 7.35 7.37
N ALA A 218 10.68 6.58 6.56
CA ALA A 218 9.71 7.14 5.61
C ALA A 218 8.49 7.68 6.35
N SER A 219 7.99 8.84 5.94
CA SER A 219 6.68 9.35 6.38
C SER A 219 5.56 8.71 5.57
N HIS A 220 4.31 8.79 6.05
CA HIS A 220 3.13 8.31 5.33
C HIS A 220 3.01 8.93 3.94
N ILE A 221 3.10 10.26 3.86
CA ILE A 221 3.05 11.03 2.61
C ILE A 221 4.29 10.75 1.77
N GLY A 222 5.44 10.61 2.44
CA GLY A 222 6.72 10.31 1.83
C GLY A 222 6.77 8.94 1.14
N LEU A 223 6.08 7.91 1.63
CA LEU A 223 6.10 6.56 1.07
C LEU A 223 5.76 6.50 -0.44
N GLY A 224 4.88 7.39 -0.93
CA GLY A 224 4.55 7.46 -2.35
C GLY A 224 5.67 8.03 -3.24
N VAL A 225 6.70 8.63 -2.65
CA VAL A 225 7.79 9.32 -3.33
C VAL A 225 9.16 9.01 -2.74
N ASN A 226 9.28 8.12 -1.76
CA ASN A 226 10.52 7.81 -1.08
C ASN A 226 11.42 6.95 -2.00
N PRO A 227 12.72 7.27 -2.16
CA PRO A 227 13.58 6.54 -3.10
C PRO A 227 13.64 5.03 -2.84
N ALA A 228 13.74 4.60 -1.57
CA ALA A 228 13.77 3.20 -1.22
C ALA A 228 12.41 2.52 -1.49
N ALA A 229 11.30 3.20 -1.15
CA ALA A 229 9.97 2.68 -1.48
C ALA A 229 9.77 2.55 -3.00
N LEU A 230 10.18 3.55 -3.79
CA LEU A 230 10.11 3.53 -5.26
C LEU A 230 10.98 2.42 -5.87
N TRP A 231 12.17 2.19 -5.33
CA TRP A 231 13.03 1.08 -5.75
C TRP A 231 12.36 -0.26 -5.47
N ALA A 232 11.82 -0.45 -4.26
CA ALA A 232 11.09 -1.65 -3.90
C ALA A 232 9.85 -1.88 -4.78
N VAL A 233 9.06 -0.83 -5.06
CA VAL A 233 7.91 -0.92 -5.99
C VAL A 233 8.36 -1.44 -7.36
N ALA A 234 9.41 -0.85 -7.94
CA ALA A 234 9.93 -1.28 -9.24
C ALA A 234 10.42 -2.73 -9.23
N ASP A 235 11.18 -3.11 -8.20
CA ASP A 235 11.68 -4.46 -8.05
C ASP A 235 10.55 -5.50 -7.93
N ARG A 236 9.53 -5.23 -7.10
CA ARG A 236 8.37 -6.12 -6.96
C ARG A 236 7.56 -6.22 -8.25
N LEU A 237 7.38 -5.11 -8.96
CA LEU A 237 6.70 -5.10 -10.26
C LEU A 237 7.49 -5.86 -11.33
N ALA A 238 8.81 -5.96 -11.24
CA ALA A 238 9.62 -6.66 -12.24
C ALA A 238 9.49 -8.20 -12.18
N GLN A 239 8.80 -8.75 -11.18
CA GLN A 239 8.56 -10.18 -11.10
C GLN A 239 7.66 -10.67 -12.27
N PRO A 240 7.97 -11.83 -12.87
CA PRO A 240 7.14 -12.48 -13.89
C PRO A 240 5.73 -12.76 -13.37
N GLU A 241 4.78 -12.87 -14.29
CA GLU A 241 3.40 -13.20 -13.93
C GLU A 241 3.29 -14.57 -13.29
N GLY A 242 2.64 -14.65 -12.13
CA GLY A 242 2.42 -15.91 -11.42
C GLY A 242 3.61 -16.38 -10.56
N GLU A 243 4.74 -15.68 -10.63
CA GLU A 243 5.91 -15.95 -9.80
C GLU A 243 5.94 -15.03 -8.57
N PHE A 244 6.54 -15.53 -7.49
CA PHE A 244 6.84 -14.71 -6.30
C PHE A 244 8.14 -15.16 -5.63
N TRP A 245 9.02 -14.21 -5.35
CA TRP A 245 10.14 -14.39 -4.43
C TRP A 245 10.28 -13.19 -3.48
N PRO A 246 10.79 -13.40 -2.26
CA PRO A 246 10.98 -12.32 -1.29
C PRO A 246 11.92 -11.21 -1.78
N PHE A 247 11.79 -10.02 -1.20
CA PHE A 247 12.56 -8.84 -1.58
C PHE A 247 14.02 -8.99 -1.17
N ASP A 248 14.93 -8.89 -2.15
CA ASP A 248 16.35 -8.79 -1.87
C ASP A 248 16.65 -7.39 -1.33
N ARG A 249 17.00 -7.35 -0.05
CA ARG A 249 17.30 -6.11 0.67
C ARG A 249 18.72 -5.62 0.39
N ALA A 250 19.50 -6.34 -0.42
CA ALA A 250 20.76 -5.84 -0.93
C ALA A 250 20.56 -4.71 -1.95
N GLY A 251 21.66 -4.09 -2.36
CA GLY A 251 21.66 -3.05 -3.39
C GLY A 251 21.68 -1.63 -2.85
N PRO A 252 21.30 -0.63 -3.67
CA PRO A 252 21.63 0.78 -3.42
C PRO A 252 20.95 1.40 -2.21
N PHE A 253 19.85 0.78 -1.75
CA PHE A 253 19.05 1.25 -0.61
C PHE A 253 19.08 0.29 0.57
N ALA A 254 20.07 -0.61 0.67
CA ALA A 254 20.12 -1.64 1.71
C ALA A 254 19.96 -1.10 3.14
N ILE A 255 20.53 0.06 3.44
CA ILE A 255 20.45 0.71 4.75
C ILE A 255 19.05 1.23 5.10
N ALA A 256 18.15 1.30 4.12
CA ALA A 256 16.80 1.84 4.28
C ALA A 256 15.74 0.76 4.56
N TYR A 257 16.10 -0.54 4.49
CA TYR A 257 15.16 -1.63 4.69
C TYR A 257 15.41 -2.37 6.00
N ALA A 258 14.33 -2.71 6.70
CA ALA A 258 14.45 -3.60 7.86
C ALA A 258 14.79 -5.03 7.43
N PRO A 259 15.49 -5.79 8.30
CA PRO A 259 15.71 -7.22 8.06
C PRO A 259 14.36 -7.95 7.90
N PRO A 260 14.33 -9.10 7.20
CA PRO A 260 13.11 -9.84 7.00
C PRO A 260 12.49 -10.19 8.36
N GLU A 261 11.20 -9.90 8.51
CA GLU A 261 10.43 -10.43 9.63
C GLU A 261 10.54 -11.95 9.57
N ARG A 262 11.05 -12.58 10.64
CA ARG A 262 11.00 -14.04 10.73
C ARG A 262 9.52 -14.41 10.63
N ALA A 263 9.17 -15.25 9.66
CA ALA A 263 7.83 -15.83 9.60
C ALA A 263 7.55 -16.38 11.01
N ILE A 264 6.58 -15.77 11.71
CA ILE A 264 6.12 -16.30 12.99
C ILE A 264 5.58 -17.68 12.62
N SER A 265 6.33 -18.72 12.98
CA SER A 265 5.95 -20.09 12.69
C SER A 265 4.64 -20.39 13.40
N ALA A 266 3.62 -20.72 12.60
CA ALA A 266 2.34 -21.36 12.90
C ALA A 266 1.47 -20.75 14.02
#